data_AF-A0A819Y182-F1
#
_entry.id   AF-A0A819Y182-F1
#
_cell.length_a   1.000
_cell.length_b   1.000
_cell.length_c   1.000
_cell.angle_alpha   90.00
_cell.angle_beta   90.00
_cell.angle_gamma   90.00
#
_symmetry.space_group_name_H-M   'P 1'
#
loop_
_entity.id
_entity.type
_entity.pdbx_description
1 polymer ?
#
loop_
_entity_poly.entity_id
_entity_poly.type
_entity_poly.pdbx_seq_one_letter_code
_entity_poly.pdbx_strand_id
1 'polypeptide(L)'
;MGEAVCYKGRILMAIESHPITGENTSNMNIHKETGVQFPEAHIFPVKRSFLLFGCIYDVSMIDKSFGNGTISFELSIGPSGYLNPQELVTAIHNPVSSLTGAYPRISIDNNKDYFRLPIDLKKPILFTKYIFHDYIYRMTLSNRLKNASAYLYERIHEFELKISSNMSNEILMEEYRKIQNYVYTLPCGCAEHIKEREISGIIPEIHPNLYELLNSSQPNLKMNQLDIKRYKKILHNIQSIKTWVSKEVNFDESKRYEIVKELNKIARAFRQMATDAQPSLPDIFLWMICDSKRVAYARFQPEDILFNLCKGEKGLYNGRVQTIFLKTPRSTDKPLNPSTNAKVQIYLWLGIGEYEPSIFKYLPGGFDMPPLPLDPQLKFIRYNG
;
A
#
# COMPACT_ATOMS: atom_id res chain seq x y z
N MET A 1 28.18 6.70 28.91
CA MET A 1 27.72 5.61 28.03
C MET A 1 27.23 6.26 26.75
N GLY A 2 27.90 6.02 25.62
CA GLY A 2 27.67 6.74 24.37
C GLY A 2 26.38 6.31 23.68
N GLU A 3 25.55 7.29 23.33
CA GLU A 3 24.40 7.11 22.45
C GLU A 3 24.89 6.80 21.04
N ALA A 4 24.91 5.51 20.68
CA ALA A 4 25.10 5.10 19.31
C ALA A 4 23.86 5.52 18.49
N VAL A 5 23.94 6.64 17.78
CA VAL A 5 22.95 7.04 16.78
C VAL A 5 23.18 6.17 15.54
N CYS A 6 22.38 5.10 15.39
CA CYS A 6 22.41 4.28 14.19
C CYS A 6 21.62 4.98 13.07
N TYR A 7 22.30 5.46 12.05
CA TYR A 7 21.67 5.90 10.80
C TYR A 7 21.33 4.68 9.96
N LYS A 8 20.04 4.44 9.71
CA LYS A 8 19.58 3.44 8.74
C LYS A 8 19.24 4.18 7.46
N GLY A 9 20.15 4.12 6.49
CA GLY A 9 19.96 4.66 5.15
C GLY A 9 20.46 3.68 4.10
N ARG A 10 20.13 3.94 2.83
CA ARG A 10 20.74 3.23 1.69
C ARG A 10 21.56 4.25 0.93
N ILE A 11 22.87 4.03 0.87
CA ILE A 11 23.79 4.87 0.09
C ILE A 11 23.93 4.23 -1.29
N LEU A 12 23.76 5.01 -2.35
CA LEU A 12 24.15 4.60 -3.69
C LEU A 12 25.67 4.74 -3.78
N MET A 13 26.39 3.61 -3.75
CA MET A 13 27.85 3.58 -3.81
C MET A 13 28.27 3.04 -5.18
N ALA A 14 29.12 3.77 -5.89
CA ALA A 14 29.87 3.26 -7.04
C ALA A 14 31.27 2.89 -6.53
N ILE A 15 31.72 1.68 -6.84
CA ILE A 15 33.05 1.19 -6.46
C ILE A 15 33.84 1.02 -7.74
N GLU A 16 34.94 1.74 -7.87
CA GLU A 16 35.91 1.58 -8.93
C GLU A 16 37.15 0.88 -8.35
N SER A 17 37.60 -0.19 -9.00
CA SER A 17 38.77 -0.96 -8.56
C SER A 17 39.84 -0.94 -9.65
N HIS A 18 41.05 -0.57 -9.28
CA HIS A 18 42.22 -0.66 -10.15
C HIS A 18 43.18 -1.73 -9.63
N PRO A 19 43.73 -2.61 -10.49
CA PRO A 19 44.73 -3.57 -10.09
C PRO A 19 46.04 -2.85 -9.71
N ILE A 20 46.53 -3.08 -8.50
CA ILE A 20 47.81 -2.54 -8.03
C ILE A 20 48.89 -3.57 -8.37
N THR A 21 49.79 -3.24 -9.29
CA THR A 21 50.99 -4.04 -9.56
C THR A 21 52.18 -3.47 -8.79
N GLY A 22 52.51 -4.04 -7.63
CA GLY A 22 53.71 -3.73 -6.84
C GLY A 22 53.59 -4.03 -5.34
N GLU A 23 54.69 -4.47 -4.71
CA GLU A 23 54.79 -4.96 -3.30
C GLU A 23 54.71 -3.89 -2.19
N ASN A 24 54.16 -2.70 -2.43
CA ASN A 24 54.07 -1.65 -1.41
C ASN A 24 52.62 -1.38 -0.98
N THR A 25 52.12 -2.17 -0.03
CA THR A 25 50.80 -1.96 0.61
C THR A 25 50.83 -0.95 1.76
N SER A 26 51.86 -0.11 1.88
CA SER A 26 52.11 0.67 3.11
C SER A 26 51.73 2.15 3.07
N ASN A 27 50.89 2.62 2.14
CA ASN A 27 50.28 3.96 2.22
C ASN A 27 48.94 4.00 1.46
N MET A 28 47.87 3.45 2.03
CA MET A 28 46.52 3.83 1.62
C MET A 28 46.24 5.23 2.18
N ASN A 29 46.52 6.27 1.40
CA ASN A 29 46.10 7.62 1.74
C ASN A 29 44.57 7.68 1.69
N ILE A 30 43.94 7.66 2.87
CA ILE A 30 42.49 7.85 3.00
C ILE A 30 42.19 9.31 2.70
N HIS A 31 41.78 9.60 1.47
CA HIS A 31 41.27 10.92 1.10
C HIS A 31 39.83 11.05 1.58
N LYS A 32 39.61 11.90 2.58
CA LYS A 32 38.27 12.28 3.04
C LYS A 32 37.69 13.28 2.04
N GLU A 33 36.86 12.81 1.12
CA GLU A 33 36.09 13.72 0.26
C GLU A 33 34.91 14.31 1.02
N THR A 34 34.75 15.62 0.93
CA THR A 34 33.55 16.31 1.41
C THR A 34 32.40 15.91 0.51
N GLY A 35 31.38 15.25 1.07
CA GLY A 35 30.20 14.83 0.30
C GLY A 35 29.57 16.01 -0.43
N VAL A 36 29.25 15.83 -1.70
CA VAL A 36 28.52 16.82 -2.51
C VAL A 36 27.21 17.15 -1.79
N GLN A 37 26.91 18.45 -1.60
CA GLN A 37 25.61 18.86 -1.09
C GLN A 37 24.52 18.27 -1.99
N PHE A 38 23.64 17.47 -1.41
CA PHE A 38 22.57 16.82 -2.16
C PHE A 38 21.61 17.88 -2.68
N PRO A 39 21.42 18.04 -4.01
CA PRO A 39 20.50 19.03 -4.54
C PRO A 39 19.07 18.49 -4.40
N GLU A 40 18.50 18.59 -3.20
CA GLU A 40 17.16 18.08 -2.88
C GLU A 40 16.10 18.56 -3.87
N ALA A 41 16.17 19.84 -4.25
CA ALA A 41 15.23 20.49 -5.17
C ALA A 41 15.22 19.91 -6.61
N HIS A 42 16.25 19.17 -7.01
CA HIS A 42 16.35 18.58 -8.35
C HIS A 42 16.12 17.05 -8.37
N ILE A 43 15.99 16.44 -7.20
CA ILE A 43 15.90 14.98 -7.00
C ILE A 43 14.52 14.56 -6.49
N PHE A 44 13.93 15.35 -5.59
CA PHE A 44 12.65 15.02 -4.96
C PHE A 44 11.47 15.65 -5.73
N PRO A 45 10.36 14.91 -5.96
CA PRO A 45 9.14 15.47 -6.52
C PRO A 45 8.58 16.61 -5.67
N VAL A 46 7.69 17.42 -6.24
CA VAL A 46 6.99 18.47 -5.49
C VAL A 46 6.20 17.86 -4.32
N LYS A 47 6.17 18.60 -3.21
CA LYS A 47 5.40 18.23 -2.03
C LYS A 47 3.90 18.46 -2.27
N ARG A 48 3.07 17.48 -1.92
CA ARG A 48 1.61 17.58 -1.92
C ARG A 48 1.03 17.33 -0.55
N SER A 49 -0.17 17.87 -0.33
CA SER A 49 -0.99 17.55 0.83
C SER A 49 -1.67 16.20 0.62
N PHE A 50 -1.37 15.25 1.50
CA PHE A 50 -2.02 13.94 1.60
C PHE A 50 -2.99 13.95 2.78
N LEU A 51 -4.13 13.29 2.62
CA LEU A 51 -5.12 13.08 3.67
C LEU A 51 -5.21 11.58 3.96
N LEU A 52 -4.98 11.21 5.22
CA LEU A 52 -5.24 9.88 5.76
C LEU A 52 -6.57 9.95 6.51
N PHE A 53 -7.49 9.04 6.20
CA PHE A 53 -8.81 8.95 6.80
C PHE A 53 -9.12 7.51 7.21
N GLY A 54 -9.79 7.37 8.36
CA GLY A 54 -10.30 6.12 8.89
C GLY A 54 -11.68 6.32 9.54
N CYS A 55 -12.56 5.35 9.39
CA CYS A 55 -13.86 5.30 10.07
C CYS A 55 -14.07 3.92 10.70
N ILE A 56 -14.19 3.86 12.03
CA ILE A 56 -14.32 2.60 12.77
C ILE A 56 -15.80 2.23 12.87
N TYR A 57 -16.12 1.00 12.46
CA TYR A 57 -17.47 0.44 12.45
C TYR A 57 -17.78 -0.36 13.71
N ASP A 58 -16.85 -1.21 14.11
CA ASP A 58 -16.98 -2.13 15.24
C ASP A 58 -15.59 -2.38 15.87
N VAL A 59 -15.58 -2.60 17.18
CA VAL A 59 -14.41 -3.06 17.92
C VAL A 59 -14.85 -4.13 18.91
N SER A 60 -14.34 -5.33 18.74
CA SER A 60 -14.69 -6.50 19.54
C SER A 60 -13.47 -7.39 19.80
N MET A 61 -13.64 -8.49 20.53
CA MET A 61 -12.56 -9.42 20.90
C MET A 61 -11.38 -8.73 21.61
N ILE A 62 -11.68 -7.73 22.44
CA ILE A 62 -10.65 -7.01 23.20
C ILE A 62 -10.14 -7.90 24.34
N ASP A 63 -8.83 -8.10 24.43
CA ASP A 63 -8.22 -8.96 25.44
C ASP A 63 -8.54 -8.47 26.87
N LYS A 64 -8.94 -9.40 27.73
CA LYS A 64 -9.28 -9.14 29.13
C LYS A 64 -8.14 -8.53 29.95
N SER A 65 -6.90 -8.81 29.57
CA SER A 65 -5.68 -8.31 30.24
C SER A 65 -5.53 -6.79 30.24
N PHE A 66 -6.23 -6.08 29.34
CA PHE A 66 -6.19 -4.61 29.28
C PHE A 66 -6.98 -3.89 30.41
N GLY A 67 -7.42 -4.61 31.44
CA GLY A 67 -8.03 -4.03 32.65
C GLY A 67 -9.32 -3.24 32.38
N ASN A 68 -9.83 -2.52 33.38
CA ASN A 68 -11.05 -1.68 33.22
C ASN A 68 -10.75 -0.30 32.62
N GLY A 69 -9.59 -0.16 31.96
CA GLY A 69 -9.16 1.10 31.37
C GLY A 69 -10.06 1.56 30.23
N THR A 70 -9.98 2.85 29.94
CA THR A 70 -10.68 3.41 28.78
C THR A 70 -9.85 3.19 27.52
N ILE A 71 -10.54 2.89 26.41
CA ILE A 71 -9.90 2.55 25.15
C ILE A 71 -10.12 3.67 24.13
N SER A 72 -9.05 4.10 23.49
CA SER A 72 -9.09 4.98 22.32
C SER A 72 -8.25 4.42 21.18
N PHE A 73 -8.48 4.94 19.98
CA PHE A 73 -7.69 4.59 18.80
C PHE A 73 -6.95 5.81 18.28
N GLU A 74 -5.76 5.56 17.77
CA GLU A 74 -4.94 6.54 17.10
C GLU A 74 -4.58 6.05 15.70
N LEU A 75 -4.84 6.87 14.68
CA LEU A 75 -4.38 6.64 13.31
C LEU A 75 -3.24 7.60 13.00
N SER A 76 -2.11 7.05 12.57
CA SER A 76 -0.87 7.81 12.39
C SER A 76 -0.05 7.28 11.21
N ILE A 77 0.83 8.14 10.70
CA ILE A 77 1.90 7.75 9.77
C ILE A 77 3.20 7.73 10.57
N GLY A 78 3.85 6.58 10.65
CA GLY A 78 5.08 6.38 11.42
C GLY A 78 6.34 6.77 10.64
N PRO A 79 7.53 6.74 11.23
CA PRO A 79 8.77 6.98 10.51
C PRO A 79 8.98 5.91 9.43
N SER A 80 9.12 6.34 8.18
CA SER A 80 9.68 5.50 7.11
C SER A 80 11.12 5.25 7.51
N GLY A 81 11.69 4.10 7.15
CA GLY A 81 13.12 3.82 7.37
C GLY A 81 14.10 4.74 6.63
N TYR A 82 13.67 5.95 6.26
CA TYR A 82 14.33 7.02 5.51
C TYR A 82 14.29 8.38 6.21
N LEU A 83 13.37 8.62 7.15
CA LEU A 83 13.29 9.92 7.82
C LEU A 83 14.17 9.91 9.07
N ASN A 84 15.16 10.79 9.10
CA ASN A 84 15.91 11.02 10.33
C ASN A 84 14.97 11.66 11.39
N PRO A 85 15.24 11.49 12.70
CA PRO A 85 14.38 12.03 13.74
C PRO A 85 14.16 13.56 13.67
N GLN A 86 15.13 14.32 13.15
CA GLN A 86 15.05 15.77 13.00
C GLN A 86 14.14 16.20 11.84
N GLU A 87 14.20 15.55 10.68
CA GLU A 87 13.29 15.75 9.55
C GLU A 87 11.86 15.34 9.88
N LEU A 88 11.71 14.31 10.71
CA LEU A 88 10.42 13.96 11.30
C LEU A 88 9.89 15.16 12.10
N VAL A 89 10.70 15.75 12.99
CA VAL A 89 10.31 16.91 13.81
C VAL A 89 10.04 18.17 12.97
N THR A 90 10.80 18.43 11.90
CA THR A 90 10.59 19.61 11.04
C THR A 90 9.37 19.45 10.12
N ALA A 91 9.02 18.21 9.71
CA ALA A 91 7.78 17.92 9.00
C ALA A 91 6.55 17.84 9.96
N ILE A 92 6.80 17.68 11.26
CA ILE A 92 5.82 17.48 12.33
C ILE A 92 5.84 18.69 13.28
N HIS A 93 5.31 19.82 12.84
CA HIS A 93 4.79 20.81 13.80
C HIS A 93 3.42 20.30 14.31
N ASN A 94 3.38 19.74 15.52
CA ASN A 94 2.25 19.15 16.26
C ASN A 94 2.01 17.64 16.02
N PRO A 95 1.70 16.83 17.05
CA PRO A 95 1.61 15.37 16.93
C PRO A 95 0.53 15.00 15.89
N VAL A 96 0.98 14.52 14.73
CA VAL A 96 0.21 14.36 13.48
C VAL A 96 -0.64 13.09 13.51
N SER A 97 -1.24 12.75 14.64
CA SER A 97 -2.04 11.55 14.80
C SER A 97 -3.48 11.92 15.14
N SER A 98 -4.44 11.31 14.44
CA SER A 98 -5.84 11.50 14.78
C SER A 98 -6.22 10.52 15.89
N LEU A 99 -6.83 11.04 16.95
CA LEU A 99 -7.33 10.24 18.08
C LEU A 99 -8.86 10.26 18.13
N THR A 100 -9.43 9.11 18.46
CA THR A 100 -10.84 9.00 18.86
C THR A 100 -11.02 9.53 20.28
N GLY A 101 -12.28 9.76 20.68
CA GLY A 101 -12.62 9.82 22.10
C GLY A 101 -12.29 8.51 22.84
N ALA A 102 -12.29 8.57 24.17
CA ALA A 102 -12.10 7.41 25.03
C ALA A 102 -13.44 6.68 25.25
N TYR A 103 -13.46 5.36 25.05
CA TYR A 103 -14.64 4.51 25.19
C TYR A 103 -14.50 3.59 26.40
N PRO A 104 -15.57 3.40 27.19
CA PRO A 104 -15.60 2.34 28.18
C PRO A 104 -15.72 0.99 27.45
N ARG A 105 -15.15 -0.04 28.05
CA ARG A 105 -15.23 -1.41 27.54
C ARG A 105 -16.44 -2.12 28.16
N ILE A 106 -17.17 -2.88 27.33
CA ILE A 106 -18.38 -3.59 27.76
C ILE A 106 -18.22 -5.09 27.49
N SER A 107 -18.66 -5.92 28.44
CA SER A 107 -18.72 -7.38 28.27
C SER A 107 -19.94 -7.77 27.45
N ILE A 108 -19.77 -8.69 26.50
CA ILE A 108 -20.89 -9.20 25.68
C ILE A 108 -21.66 -10.30 26.42
N ASP A 109 -20.99 -11.06 27.30
CA ASP A 109 -21.56 -12.17 28.04
C ASP A 109 -21.44 -11.98 29.56
N ASN A 110 -22.27 -12.73 30.30
CA ASN A 110 -22.20 -12.79 31.76
C ASN A 110 -20.88 -13.40 32.27
N ASN A 111 -20.21 -14.18 31.41
CA ASN A 111 -18.96 -14.87 31.72
C ASN A 111 -17.71 -13.99 31.57
N LYS A 112 -17.81 -12.80 30.96
CA LYS A 112 -16.70 -11.85 30.73
C LYS A 112 -15.57 -12.41 29.88
N ASP A 113 -15.90 -13.27 28.92
CA ASP A 113 -14.90 -13.89 28.04
C ASP A 113 -14.56 -12.98 26.85
N TYR A 114 -15.47 -12.10 26.43
CA TYR A 114 -15.26 -11.19 25.31
C TYR A 114 -15.73 -9.77 25.58
N PHE A 115 -14.87 -8.82 25.24
CA PHE A 115 -15.13 -7.39 25.40
C PHE A 115 -15.26 -6.66 24.06
N ARG A 116 -16.13 -5.64 24.03
CA ARG A 116 -16.33 -4.72 22.89
C ARG A 116 -16.39 -3.27 23.33
N LEU A 117 -16.39 -2.36 22.36
CA LEU A 117 -16.74 -0.95 22.57
C LEU A 117 -18.20 -0.68 22.16
N PRO A 118 -18.91 0.24 22.83
CA PRO A 118 -20.26 0.68 22.45
C PRO A 118 -20.21 1.63 21.24
N ILE A 119 -19.81 1.13 20.07
CA ILE A 119 -19.79 1.89 18.82
C ILE A 119 -21.10 1.63 18.05
N ASP A 120 -22.11 2.45 18.35
CA ASP A 120 -23.44 2.31 17.76
C ASP A 120 -23.57 3.20 16.51
N LEU A 121 -24.56 4.10 16.46
CA LEU A 121 -24.85 4.93 15.28
C LEU A 121 -23.81 6.04 15.04
N LYS A 122 -23.09 6.50 16.07
CA LYS A 122 -22.01 7.49 15.93
C LYS A 122 -20.69 6.77 15.68
N LYS A 123 -20.29 6.67 14.42
CA LYS A 123 -19.04 5.99 14.03
C LYS A 123 -17.85 6.94 14.21
N PRO A 124 -16.84 6.58 15.03
CA PRO A 124 -15.68 7.42 15.23
C PRO A 124 -14.86 7.52 13.95
N ILE A 125 -14.45 8.73 13.62
CA ILE A 125 -13.56 9.01 12.50
C ILE A 125 -12.20 9.48 12.99
N LEU A 126 -11.19 9.18 12.18
CA LEU A 126 -9.80 9.48 12.41
C LEU A 126 -9.26 10.06 11.11
N PHE A 127 -8.80 11.30 11.10
CA PHE A 127 -8.14 11.83 9.92
C PHE A 127 -7.03 12.82 10.24
N THR A 128 -6.03 12.87 9.37
CA THR A 128 -4.92 13.82 9.47
C THR A 128 -4.35 14.15 8.08
N LYS A 129 -3.94 15.40 7.91
CA LYS A 129 -3.28 15.90 6.69
C LYS A 129 -1.77 15.91 6.89
N TYR A 130 -1.04 15.46 5.88
CA TYR A 130 0.42 15.38 5.86
C TYR A 130 0.96 16.02 4.59
N ILE A 131 2.18 16.55 4.64
CA ILE A 131 2.86 17.08 3.46
C ILE A 131 4.03 16.16 3.12
N PHE A 132 3.95 15.47 1.98
CA PHE A 132 4.99 14.55 1.51
C PHE A 132 5.34 14.83 0.06
N HIS A 133 6.54 14.40 -0.36
CA HIS A 133 6.91 14.37 -1.77
C HIS A 133 5.95 13.46 -2.55
N ASP A 134 5.53 13.90 -3.74
CA ASP A 134 4.58 13.19 -4.57
C ASP A 134 5.23 12.00 -5.30
N TYR A 135 5.24 10.85 -4.64
CA TYR A 135 5.65 9.57 -5.19
C TYR A 135 4.47 8.66 -5.57
N ILE A 136 3.29 9.24 -5.85
CA ILE A 136 2.08 8.47 -6.18
C ILE A 136 2.33 7.55 -7.37
N TYR A 137 3.07 8.00 -8.39
CA TYR A 137 3.38 7.20 -9.58
C TYR A 137 4.04 5.84 -9.26
N ARG A 138 4.87 5.77 -8.20
CA ARG A 138 5.50 4.51 -7.77
C ARG A 138 4.48 3.57 -7.15
N MET A 139 3.63 4.10 -6.28
CA MET A 139 2.59 3.33 -5.59
C MET A 139 1.51 2.86 -6.56
N THR A 140 1.09 3.70 -7.50
CA THR A 140 0.08 3.35 -8.51
C THR A 140 0.59 2.30 -9.48
N LEU A 141 1.87 2.36 -9.88
CA LEU A 141 2.51 1.30 -10.66
C LEU A 141 2.53 -0.03 -9.89
N SER A 142 2.93 -0.01 -8.62
CA SER A 142 2.92 -1.19 -7.75
C SER A 142 1.50 -1.75 -7.59
N ASN A 143 0.50 -0.90 -7.36
CA ASN A 143 -0.90 -1.29 -7.25
C ASN A 143 -1.43 -1.90 -8.54
N ARG A 144 -1.11 -1.31 -9.70
CA ARG A 144 -1.48 -1.87 -11.01
C ARG A 144 -0.98 -3.29 -11.19
N LEU A 145 0.28 -3.55 -10.82
CA LEU A 145 0.88 -4.88 -10.88
C LEU A 145 0.29 -5.85 -9.84
N LYS A 146 0.03 -5.39 -8.60
CA LYS A 146 -0.68 -6.18 -7.56
C LYS A 146 -2.08 -6.58 -8.03
N ASN A 147 -2.85 -5.62 -8.56
CA ASN A 147 -4.21 -5.84 -9.05
C ASN A 147 -4.23 -6.76 -10.28
N ALA A 148 -3.26 -6.62 -11.19
CA ALA A 148 -3.09 -7.56 -12.30
C ALA A 148 -2.81 -8.98 -11.81
N SER A 149 -1.93 -9.14 -10.83
CA SER A 149 -1.64 -10.44 -10.22
C SER A 149 -2.89 -11.06 -9.57
N ALA A 150 -3.63 -10.29 -8.77
CA ALA A 150 -4.84 -10.76 -8.10
C ALA A 150 -5.91 -11.23 -9.09
N TYR A 151 -6.17 -10.44 -10.13
CA TYR A 151 -7.11 -10.79 -11.19
C TYR A 151 -6.69 -12.06 -11.95
N LEU A 152 -5.39 -12.19 -12.27
CA LEU A 152 -4.88 -13.38 -12.94
C LEU A 152 -5.07 -14.63 -12.08
N TYR A 153 -4.78 -14.58 -10.78
CA TYR A 153 -5.01 -15.74 -9.89
C TYR A 153 -6.48 -16.15 -9.84
N GLU A 154 -7.41 -15.19 -9.81
CA GLU A 154 -8.86 -15.47 -9.84
C GLU A 154 -9.26 -16.18 -11.15
N ARG A 155 -8.83 -15.65 -12.30
CA ARG A 155 -9.15 -16.25 -13.61
C ARG A 155 -8.46 -17.60 -13.82
N ILE A 156 -7.24 -17.78 -13.33
CA ILE A 156 -6.52 -19.06 -13.38
C ILE A 156 -7.26 -20.10 -12.52
N HIS A 157 -7.76 -19.71 -11.36
CA HIS A 157 -8.54 -20.61 -10.51
C HIS A 157 -9.84 -21.06 -11.22
N GLU A 158 -10.57 -20.13 -11.85
CA GLU A 158 -11.75 -20.50 -12.66
C GLU A 158 -11.39 -21.42 -13.84
N PHE A 159 -10.25 -21.19 -14.47
CA PHE A 159 -9.72 -22.05 -15.53
C PHE A 159 -9.39 -23.46 -15.03
N GLU A 160 -8.74 -23.59 -13.86
CA GLU A 160 -8.47 -24.86 -13.18
C GLU A 160 -9.76 -25.62 -12.83
N LEU A 161 -10.80 -24.91 -12.35
CA LEU A 161 -12.11 -25.50 -12.08
C LEU A 161 -12.75 -26.08 -13.35
N LYS A 162 -12.64 -25.39 -14.48
CA LYS A 162 -13.15 -25.88 -15.78
C LYS A 162 -12.37 -27.07 -16.32
N ILE A 163 -11.05 -27.11 -16.11
CA ILE A 163 -10.24 -28.30 -16.39
C ILE A 163 -10.74 -29.48 -15.55
N SER A 164 -10.94 -29.26 -14.25
CA SER A 164 -11.37 -30.30 -13.30
C SER A 164 -12.77 -30.84 -13.61
N SER A 165 -13.64 -30.00 -14.16
CA SER A 165 -14.98 -30.37 -14.64
C SER A 165 -14.98 -31.02 -16.03
N ASN A 166 -13.83 -31.33 -16.62
CA ASN A 166 -13.69 -31.92 -17.96
C ASN A 166 -14.45 -31.18 -19.06
N MET A 167 -14.44 -29.84 -19.01
CA MET A 167 -15.03 -29.01 -20.06
C MET A 167 -14.29 -29.19 -21.40
N SER A 168 -14.99 -28.90 -22.50
CA SER A 168 -14.43 -29.06 -23.85
C SER A 168 -13.25 -28.11 -24.12
N ASN A 169 -12.39 -28.49 -25.07
CA ASN A 169 -11.22 -27.69 -25.43
C ASN A 169 -11.61 -26.30 -25.99
N GLU A 170 -12.77 -26.16 -26.62
CA GLU A 170 -13.28 -24.85 -27.06
C GLU A 170 -13.54 -23.92 -25.88
N ILE A 171 -14.16 -24.43 -24.81
CA ILE A 171 -14.46 -23.67 -23.59
C ILE A 171 -13.17 -23.31 -22.84
N LEU A 172 -12.22 -24.24 -22.77
CA LEU A 172 -10.90 -23.98 -22.18
C LEU A 172 -10.16 -22.89 -22.98
N MET A 173 -10.24 -22.92 -24.32
CA MET A 173 -9.62 -21.90 -25.15
C MET A 173 -10.25 -20.53 -24.96
N GLU A 174 -11.57 -20.44 -24.78
CA GLU A 174 -12.25 -19.18 -24.49
C GLU A 174 -11.75 -18.55 -23.19
N GLU A 175 -11.61 -19.35 -22.12
CA GLU A 175 -11.08 -18.86 -20.84
C GLU A 175 -9.61 -18.47 -20.91
N TYR A 176 -8.79 -19.28 -21.58
CA TYR A 176 -7.40 -18.94 -21.82
C TYR A 176 -7.29 -17.61 -22.58
N ARG A 177 -8.14 -17.37 -23.59
CA ARG A 177 -8.19 -16.10 -24.33
C ARG A 177 -8.54 -14.91 -23.44
N LYS A 178 -9.38 -15.07 -22.40
CA LYS A 178 -9.65 -14.00 -21.42
C LYS A 178 -8.38 -13.64 -20.65
N ILE A 179 -7.63 -14.63 -20.19
CA ILE A 179 -6.34 -14.44 -19.52
C ILE A 179 -5.33 -13.78 -20.46
N GLN A 180 -5.20 -14.30 -21.69
CA GLN A 180 -4.32 -13.77 -22.73
C GLN A 180 -4.66 -12.30 -23.03
N ASN A 181 -5.93 -11.98 -23.30
CA ASN A 181 -6.38 -10.62 -23.58
C ASN A 181 -6.07 -9.67 -22.41
N TYR A 182 -6.26 -10.12 -21.17
CA TYR A 182 -5.93 -9.33 -19.99
C TYR A 182 -4.41 -9.05 -19.89
N VAL A 183 -3.56 -10.04 -20.14
CA VAL A 183 -2.09 -9.86 -20.17
C VAL A 183 -1.66 -8.95 -21.32
N TYR A 184 -2.36 -9.00 -22.44
CA TYR A 184 -2.06 -8.17 -23.60
C TYR A 184 -2.40 -6.71 -23.38
N THR A 185 -3.63 -6.45 -22.95
CA THR A 185 -4.16 -5.10 -22.76
C THR A 185 -3.70 -4.49 -21.44
N LEU A 186 -3.30 -5.31 -20.46
CA LEU A 186 -3.06 -4.92 -19.07
C LEU A 186 -4.02 -3.83 -18.62
N PRO A 187 -5.34 -4.03 -18.85
CA PRO A 187 -6.28 -3.00 -18.54
C PRO A 187 -6.17 -2.78 -17.04
N CYS A 188 -6.37 -1.55 -16.61
CA CYS A 188 -6.32 -1.13 -15.22
C CYS A 188 -7.31 -1.86 -14.30
N GLY A 189 -7.37 -3.20 -14.22
CA GLY A 189 -8.43 -3.94 -13.50
C GLY A 189 -9.85 -3.45 -13.86
N CYS A 190 -10.01 -2.79 -15.01
CA CYS A 190 -11.18 -2.00 -15.40
C CYS A 190 -12.17 -2.84 -16.23
N ALA A 191 -12.27 -4.15 -15.95
CA ALA A 191 -13.32 -4.98 -16.54
C ALA A 191 -14.63 -4.73 -15.78
N GLU A 192 -15.22 -3.56 -16.05
CA GLU A 192 -16.65 -3.29 -16.16
C GLU A 192 -16.80 -1.78 -16.40
N HIS A 193 -17.12 -1.41 -17.64
CA HIS A 193 -17.58 -0.08 -18.06
C HIS A 193 -16.53 1.05 -18.08
N ILE A 194 -15.78 1.16 -19.19
CA ILE A 194 -15.29 2.46 -19.66
C ILE A 194 -16.51 3.28 -20.09
N LYS A 195 -16.95 4.17 -19.20
CA LYS A 195 -17.64 5.45 -19.38
C LYS A 195 -17.84 5.94 -17.94
N GLU A 196 -17.07 6.90 -17.47
CA GLU A 196 -17.34 8.32 -17.71
C GLU A 196 -16.10 9.04 -18.25
N ARG A 197 -16.33 9.73 -19.37
CA ARG A 197 -15.41 10.64 -20.02
C ARG A 197 -15.05 11.75 -19.03
N GLU A 198 -13.74 12.03 -18.94
CA GLU A 198 -13.05 13.21 -18.38
C GLU A 198 -11.89 12.85 -17.42
N ILE A 199 -11.01 11.95 -17.86
CA ILE A 199 -9.60 12.04 -17.45
C ILE A 199 -8.82 12.17 -18.75
N SER A 200 -8.56 13.41 -19.14
CA SER A 200 -7.72 13.72 -20.28
C SER A 200 -6.33 13.13 -20.06
N GLY A 201 -5.97 12.10 -20.83
CA GLY A 201 -4.61 11.95 -21.32
C GLY A 201 -3.70 10.87 -20.74
N ILE A 202 -4.18 9.80 -20.09
CA ILE A 202 -3.31 8.65 -19.78
C ILE A 202 -3.99 7.33 -20.15
N ILE A 203 -3.36 6.64 -21.10
CA ILE A 203 -3.77 5.39 -21.75
C ILE A 203 -3.89 4.24 -20.71
N PRO A 204 -4.77 3.24 -20.93
CA PRO A 204 -4.96 2.06 -20.06
C PRO A 204 -3.74 1.12 -19.91
N GLU A 205 -2.63 1.38 -20.59
CA GLU A 205 -1.42 0.54 -20.57
C GLU A 205 -0.32 1.14 -19.68
N ILE A 206 0.65 0.31 -19.25
CA ILE A 206 1.92 0.82 -18.68
C ILE A 206 2.67 1.46 -19.85
N HIS A 207 2.48 2.77 -20.02
CA HIS A 207 2.93 3.50 -21.21
C HIS A 207 4.45 3.37 -21.41
N PRO A 208 4.94 2.83 -22.54
CA PRO A 208 6.38 2.51 -22.72
C PRO A 208 7.33 3.67 -22.39
N ASN A 209 6.88 4.90 -22.66
CA ASN A 209 7.64 6.13 -22.46
C ASN A 209 7.08 7.00 -21.31
N LEU A 210 6.41 6.42 -20.31
CA LEU A 210 5.85 7.18 -19.17
C LEU A 210 6.91 8.05 -18.48
N TYR A 211 8.14 7.56 -18.38
CA TYR A 211 9.24 8.30 -17.78
C TYR A 211 9.64 9.53 -18.61
N GLU A 212 9.60 9.44 -19.95
CA GLU A 212 9.80 10.59 -20.84
C GLU A 212 8.65 11.58 -20.75
N LEU A 213 7.40 11.09 -20.73
CA LEU A 213 6.22 11.94 -20.62
C LEU A 213 6.18 12.71 -19.29
N LEU A 214 6.43 12.03 -18.17
CA LEU A 214 6.47 12.67 -16.86
C LEU A 214 7.63 13.66 -16.77
N ASN A 215 8.84 13.27 -17.19
CA ASN A 215 10.01 14.16 -17.12
C ASN A 215 9.93 15.37 -18.07
N SER A 216 9.19 15.28 -19.18
CA SER A 216 9.03 16.36 -20.17
C SER A 216 7.82 17.25 -19.90
N SER A 217 6.69 16.67 -19.49
CA SER A 217 5.39 17.36 -19.39
C SER A 217 5.04 17.77 -17.97
N GLN A 218 5.65 17.15 -16.95
CA GLN A 218 5.44 17.50 -15.55
C GLN A 218 6.80 17.75 -14.88
N PRO A 219 7.35 18.99 -14.98
CA PRO A 219 8.65 19.32 -14.40
C PRO A 219 8.74 19.04 -12.88
N ASN A 220 7.59 18.91 -12.23
CA ASN A 220 7.40 18.65 -10.80
C ASN A 220 7.39 17.16 -10.41
N LEU A 221 7.34 16.23 -11.37
CA LEU A 221 7.35 14.78 -11.17
C LEU A 221 8.55 14.18 -11.93
N LYS A 222 9.74 14.23 -11.31
CA LYS A 222 10.96 13.70 -11.94
C LYS A 222 11.26 12.28 -11.46
N MET A 223 11.21 11.32 -12.38
CA MET A 223 11.68 9.96 -12.10
C MET A 223 13.20 9.95 -11.99
N ASN A 224 13.72 9.36 -10.91
CA ASN A 224 15.17 9.21 -10.76
C ASN A 224 15.70 8.02 -11.58
N GLN A 225 17.03 7.84 -11.63
CA GLN A 225 17.64 6.77 -12.42
C GLN A 225 17.21 5.36 -11.99
N LEU A 226 16.93 5.14 -10.71
CA LEU A 226 16.43 3.86 -10.21
C LEU A 226 14.97 3.63 -10.62
N ASP A 227 14.14 4.67 -10.63
CA ASP A 227 12.77 4.62 -11.12
C ASP A 227 12.74 4.22 -12.60
N ILE A 228 13.59 4.86 -13.41
CA ILE A 228 13.72 4.56 -14.85
C ILE A 228 14.20 3.12 -15.05
N LYS A 229 15.22 2.66 -14.32
CA LYS A 229 15.71 1.27 -14.40
C LYS A 229 14.63 0.26 -13.98
N ARG A 230 13.89 0.53 -12.89
CA ARG A 230 12.76 -0.30 -12.44
C ARG A 230 11.69 -0.38 -13.53
N TYR A 231 11.32 0.76 -14.10
CA TYR A 231 10.31 0.85 -15.15
C TYR A 231 10.70 0.04 -16.40
N LYS A 232 11.92 0.23 -16.90
CA LYS A 232 12.46 -0.52 -18.05
C LYS A 232 12.48 -2.04 -17.79
N LYS A 233 12.87 -2.47 -16.58
CA LYS A 233 12.84 -3.88 -16.18
C LYS A 233 11.41 -4.45 -16.18
N ILE A 234 10.44 -3.69 -15.68
CA ILE A 234 9.02 -4.08 -15.69
C ILE A 234 8.53 -4.23 -17.13
N LEU A 235 8.80 -3.26 -18.00
CA LEU A 235 8.42 -3.33 -19.42
C LEU A 235 9.02 -4.54 -20.13
N HIS A 236 10.32 -4.80 -19.91
CA HIS A 236 10.99 -5.96 -20.48
C HIS A 236 10.33 -7.28 -20.05
N ASN A 237 10.07 -7.44 -18.75
CA ASN A 237 9.41 -8.63 -18.21
C ASN A 237 7.98 -8.79 -18.75
N ILE A 238 7.21 -7.70 -18.85
CA ILE A 238 5.87 -7.71 -19.43
C ILE A 238 5.95 -8.15 -20.89
N GLN A 239 6.94 -7.68 -21.66
CA GLN A 239 7.12 -8.10 -23.05
C GLN A 239 7.40 -9.61 -23.13
N SER A 240 8.27 -10.15 -22.27
CA SER A 240 8.52 -11.60 -22.22
C SER A 240 7.26 -12.40 -21.89
N ILE A 241 6.45 -11.90 -20.95
CA ILE A 241 5.15 -12.50 -20.60
C ILE A 241 4.19 -12.46 -21.79
N LYS A 242 4.06 -11.31 -22.47
CA LYS A 242 3.23 -11.13 -23.66
C LYS A 242 3.61 -12.14 -24.75
N THR A 243 4.90 -12.26 -25.06
CA THR A 243 5.41 -13.24 -26.02
C THR A 243 5.00 -14.67 -25.66
N TRP A 244 5.07 -15.05 -24.38
CA TRP A 244 4.67 -16.38 -23.93
C TRP A 244 3.16 -16.63 -24.13
N VAL A 245 2.29 -15.71 -23.70
CA VAL A 245 0.83 -15.92 -23.78
C VAL A 245 0.30 -15.93 -25.22
N SER A 246 1.02 -15.36 -26.19
CA SER A 246 0.67 -15.45 -27.63
C SER A 246 1.01 -16.76 -28.30
N LYS A 247 1.78 -17.64 -27.65
CA LYS A 247 2.05 -18.95 -28.24
C LYS A 247 0.75 -19.72 -28.37
N GLU A 248 0.62 -20.50 -29.43
CA GLU A 248 -0.51 -21.40 -29.60
C GLU A 248 -0.48 -22.46 -28.51
N VAL A 249 -1.64 -22.69 -27.89
CA VAL A 249 -1.81 -23.63 -26.77
C VAL A 249 -2.86 -24.65 -27.17
N ASN A 250 -2.59 -25.92 -26.87
CA ASN A 250 -3.57 -26.98 -26.97
C ASN A 250 -3.83 -27.58 -25.58
N PHE A 251 -5.05 -28.06 -25.34
CA PHE A 251 -5.47 -28.55 -24.03
C PHE A 251 -5.48 -30.08 -23.97
N ASP A 252 -4.45 -30.70 -24.54
CA ASP A 252 -4.20 -32.14 -24.37
C ASP A 252 -4.04 -32.44 -22.88
N GLU A 253 -4.56 -33.57 -22.41
CA GLU A 253 -4.64 -33.90 -20.97
C GLU A 253 -3.27 -33.81 -20.27
N SER A 254 -2.20 -34.23 -20.95
CA SER A 254 -0.82 -34.15 -20.45
C SER A 254 -0.27 -32.73 -20.31
N LYS A 255 -0.82 -31.75 -21.04
CA LYS A 255 -0.32 -30.35 -21.09
C LYS A 255 -1.12 -29.39 -20.21
N ARG A 256 -2.37 -29.74 -19.85
CA ARG A 256 -3.25 -28.88 -19.03
C ARG A 256 -2.57 -28.43 -17.74
N TYR A 257 -1.91 -29.35 -17.03
CA TYR A 257 -1.16 -29.05 -15.81
C TYR A 257 0.00 -28.07 -16.05
N GLU A 258 0.74 -28.24 -17.15
CA GLU A 258 1.87 -27.37 -17.49
C GLU A 258 1.40 -25.95 -17.81
N ILE A 259 0.30 -25.81 -18.56
CA ILE A 259 -0.31 -24.50 -18.88
C ILE A 259 -0.68 -23.76 -17.59
N VAL A 260 -1.41 -24.43 -16.70
CA VAL A 260 -1.80 -23.88 -15.39
C VAL A 260 -0.58 -23.46 -14.57
N LYS A 261 0.46 -24.29 -14.55
CA LYS A 261 1.71 -24.00 -13.84
C LYS A 261 2.41 -22.76 -14.38
N GLU A 262 2.48 -22.59 -15.69
CA GLU A 262 3.07 -21.40 -16.31
C GLU A 262 2.22 -20.14 -16.11
N LEU A 263 0.89 -20.25 -16.20
CA LEU A 263 -0.02 -19.14 -15.87
C LEU A 263 0.16 -18.67 -14.42
N ASN A 264 0.28 -19.61 -13.47
CA ASN A 264 0.59 -19.30 -12.08
C ASN A 264 1.96 -18.62 -11.91
N LYS A 265 2.98 -19.00 -12.71
CA LYS A 265 4.28 -18.30 -12.73
C LYS A 265 4.13 -16.86 -13.24
N ILE A 266 3.30 -16.62 -14.26
CA ILE A 266 3.02 -15.28 -14.78
C ILE A 266 2.33 -14.42 -13.71
N ALA A 267 1.28 -14.92 -13.09
CA ALA A 267 0.58 -14.21 -12.01
C ALA A 267 1.55 -13.86 -10.86
N ARG A 268 2.46 -14.78 -10.51
CA ARG A 268 3.54 -14.55 -9.53
C ARG A 268 4.54 -13.50 -9.99
N ALA A 269 4.93 -13.48 -11.26
CA ALA A 269 5.85 -12.50 -11.81
C ALA A 269 5.30 -11.07 -11.68
N PHE A 270 4.00 -10.86 -11.94
CA PHE A 270 3.34 -9.57 -11.68
C PHE A 270 3.46 -9.14 -10.21
N ARG A 271 3.21 -10.06 -9.27
CA ARG A 271 3.35 -9.78 -7.83
C ARG A 271 4.78 -9.42 -7.43
N GLN A 272 5.77 -10.11 -8.00
CA GLN A 272 7.18 -9.83 -7.73
C GLN A 272 7.59 -8.45 -8.27
N MET A 273 7.18 -8.11 -9.49
CA MET A 273 7.44 -6.79 -10.10
C MET A 273 6.78 -5.64 -9.31
N ALA A 274 5.65 -5.92 -8.66
CA ALA A 274 4.93 -4.94 -7.87
C ALA A 274 5.68 -4.46 -6.61
N THR A 275 6.67 -5.23 -6.13
CA THR A 275 7.45 -4.83 -4.96
C THR A 275 8.44 -3.74 -5.34
N ASP A 276 8.28 -2.54 -4.79
CA ASP A 276 9.30 -1.50 -4.87
C ASP A 276 10.30 -1.66 -3.72
N ALA A 277 11.58 -1.56 -4.02
CA ALA A 277 12.59 -1.48 -2.98
C ALA A 277 12.51 -0.14 -2.24
N GLN A 278 12.12 0.93 -2.94
CA GLN A 278 12.03 2.29 -2.39
C GLN A 278 10.62 2.54 -1.84
N PRO A 279 10.44 2.75 -0.53
CA PRO A 279 9.15 3.19 -0.01
C PRO A 279 8.88 4.63 -0.49
N SER A 280 7.67 4.84 -0.98
CA SER A 280 7.19 6.15 -1.45
C SER A 280 6.73 7.05 -0.31
N LEU A 281 6.06 6.43 0.68
CA LEU A 281 5.53 7.09 1.86
C LEU A 281 5.85 6.24 3.09
N PRO A 282 5.82 6.83 4.29
CA PRO A 282 5.99 6.06 5.52
C PRO A 282 4.81 5.15 5.84
N ASP A 283 5.06 4.09 6.61
CA ASP A 283 4.03 3.14 7.03
C ASP A 283 2.92 3.80 7.86
N ILE A 284 1.72 3.23 7.75
CA ILE A 284 0.54 3.69 8.48
C ILE A 284 0.31 2.77 9.67
N PHE A 285 -0.06 3.34 10.81
CA PHE A 285 -0.33 2.61 12.04
C PHE A 285 -1.70 2.95 12.59
N LEU A 286 -2.45 1.90 12.93
CA LEU A 286 -3.62 1.98 13.78
C LEU A 286 -3.21 1.46 15.17
N TRP A 287 -3.17 2.34 16.15
CA TRP A 287 -2.87 1.99 17.54
C TRP A 287 -4.16 1.90 18.36
N MET A 288 -4.20 0.92 19.25
CA MET A 288 -5.14 0.86 20.38
C MET A 288 -4.42 1.37 21.62
N ILE A 289 -5.03 2.35 22.28
CA ILE A 289 -4.52 2.99 23.49
C ILE A 289 -5.44 2.57 24.64
N CYS A 290 -4.85 2.12 25.73
CA CYS A 290 -5.53 1.88 27.00
C CYS A 290 -4.83 2.69 28.09
N ASP A 291 -5.57 3.55 28.79
CA ASP A 291 -5.05 4.42 29.87
C ASP A 291 -3.73 5.12 29.50
N SER A 292 -3.74 5.79 28.34
CA SER A 292 -2.61 6.55 27.77
C SER A 292 -1.39 5.72 27.32
N LYS A 293 -1.50 4.39 27.26
CA LYS A 293 -0.44 3.50 26.73
C LYS A 293 -0.89 2.81 25.45
N ARG A 294 -0.02 2.80 24.42
CA ARG A 294 -0.22 2.00 23.21
C ARG A 294 -0.08 0.52 23.55
N VAL A 295 -1.18 -0.23 23.49
CA VAL A 295 -1.26 -1.64 23.94
C VAL A 295 -1.45 -2.65 22.81
N ALA A 296 -1.95 -2.21 21.64
CA ALA A 296 -2.04 -3.04 20.44
C ALA A 296 -1.91 -2.18 19.18
N TYR A 297 -1.55 -2.80 18.06
CA TYR A 297 -1.40 -2.08 16.79
C TYR A 297 -1.63 -2.95 15.56
N ALA A 298 -1.88 -2.28 14.44
CA ALA A 298 -1.76 -2.82 13.09
C ALA A 298 -0.95 -1.86 12.22
N ARG A 299 -0.19 -2.41 11.27
CA ARG A 299 0.67 -1.67 10.34
C ARG A 299 0.20 -1.93 8.91
N PHE A 300 0.13 -0.88 8.10
CA PHE A 300 -0.29 -0.93 6.69
C PHE A 300 0.74 -0.27 5.79
N GLN A 301 0.91 -0.81 4.57
CA GLN A 301 1.62 -0.09 3.52
C GLN A 301 0.72 1.01 2.96
N PRO A 302 1.24 2.23 2.69
CA PRO A 302 0.46 3.32 2.12
C PRO A 302 -0.23 2.97 0.82
N GLU A 303 0.44 2.22 -0.08
CA GLU A 303 -0.14 1.88 -1.37
C GLU A 303 -1.37 0.98 -1.25
N ASP A 304 -1.49 0.19 -0.17
CA ASP A 304 -2.60 -0.77 0.00
C ASP A 304 -3.94 -0.06 0.27
N ILE A 305 -3.90 1.18 0.78
CA ILE A 305 -5.10 2.02 1.02
C ILE A 305 -5.09 3.32 0.20
N LEU A 306 -4.19 3.44 -0.79
CA LEU A 306 -4.08 4.61 -1.65
C LEU A 306 -5.30 4.74 -2.57
N PHE A 307 -5.85 5.95 -2.64
CA PHE A 307 -6.87 6.35 -3.59
C PHE A 307 -6.25 6.79 -4.91
N ASN A 308 -6.89 6.40 -5.99
CA ASN A 308 -6.64 6.89 -7.33
C ASN A 308 -7.97 6.84 -8.11
N LEU A 309 -8.21 7.74 -9.05
CA LEU A 309 -9.42 7.70 -9.88
C LEU A 309 -9.49 6.41 -10.72
N CYS A 310 -8.34 5.93 -11.19
CA CYS A 310 -8.22 4.69 -11.93
C CYS A 310 -8.30 3.47 -10.98
N LYS A 311 -9.34 2.63 -11.14
CA LYS A 311 -9.61 1.46 -10.27
C LYS A 311 -8.41 0.51 -10.18
N GLY A 312 -7.70 0.28 -11.28
CA GLY A 312 -6.50 -0.57 -11.30
C GLY A 312 -5.30 -0.01 -10.57
N GLU A 313 -5.28 1.28 -10.28
CA GLU A 313 -4.20 1.95 -9.56
C GLU A 313 -4.52 2.19 -8.08
N LYS A 314 -5.77 1.96 -7.68
CA LYS A 314 -6.20 2.00 -6.28
C LYS A 314 -5.53 0.89 -5.48
N GLY A 315 -5.28 1.19 -4.21
CA GLY A 315 -4.92 0.20 -3.22
C GLY A 315 -6.02 -0.85 -3.07
N LEU A 316 -5.61 -2.09 -2.84
CA LEU A 316 -6.51 -3.25 -2.75
C LEU A 316 -7.63 -3.06 -1.71
N TYR A 317 -7.33 -2.33 -0.63
CA TYR A 317 -8.24 -2.11 0.49
C TYR A 317 -8.79 -0.68 0.56
N ASN A 318 -8.40 0.20 -0.39
CA ASN A 318 -8.95 1.55 -0.45
C ASN A 318 -10.47 1.50 -0.70
N GLY A 319 -11.23 2.29 0.04
CA GLY A 319 -12.66 2.42 -0.19
C GLY A 319 -13.48 1.20 0.25
N ARG A 320 -12.95 0.37 1.17
CA ARG A 320 -13.64 -0.83 1.67
C ARG A 320 -13.54 -0.90 3.20
N VAL A 321 -14.60 -1.42 3.83
CA VAL A 321 -14.54 -1.79 5.25
C VAL A 321 -13.76 -3.10 5.36
N GLN A 322 -12.73 -3.11 6.20
CA GLN A 322 -11.89 -4.27 6.43
C GLN A 322 -11.89 -4.66 7.91
N THR A 323 -11.75 -5.97 8.16
CA THR A 323 -11.54 -6.51 9.51
C THR A 323 -10.06 -6.65 9.78
N ILE A 324 -9.58 -6.03 10.86
CA ILE A 324 -8.17 -5.94 11.23
C ILE A 324 -7.99 -6.53 12.62
N PHE A 325 -7.05 -7.45 12.75
CA PHE A 325 -6.67 -8.02 14.03
C PHE A 325 -5.41 -7.33 14.56
N LEU A 326 -5.53 -6.71 15.73
CA LEU A 326 -4.44 -5.97 16.36
C LEU A 326 -3.50 -6.90 17.12
N LYS A 327 -2.21 -6.58 17.04
CA LYS A 327 -1.12 -7.34 17.64
C LYS A 327 -0.45 -6.55 18.77
N THR A 328 0.19 -7.25 19.70
CA THR A 328 0.95 -6.61 20.79
C THR A 328 2.18 -5.89 20.24
N PRO A 329 2.46 -4.64 20.67
CA PRO A 329 3.70 -3.95 20.37
C PRO A 329 4.87 -4.77 20.92
N ARG A 330 5.92 -4.99 20.13
CA ARG A 330 7.06 -5.80 20.53
C ARG A 330 7.74 -5.18 21.76
N SER A 331 7.72 -5.86 22.90
CA SER A 331 8.64 -5.61 24.01
C SER A 331 9.90 -6.46 23.78
N THR A 332 11.08 -5.90 23.99
CA THR A 332 12.37 -6.61 23.88
C THR A 332 12.48 -7.79 24.84
N ASP A 333 11.68 -7.81 25.90
CA ASP A 333 11.88 -8.67 27.07
C ASP A 333 10.88 -9.83 27.15
N LYS A 334 9.95 -9.95 26.17
CA LYS A 334 8.92 -11.01 26.20
C LYS A 334 8.87 -11.79 24.88
N PRO A 335 8.72 -13.13 24.96
CA PRO A 335 8.52 -13.96 23.78
C PRO A 335 7.26 -13.53 23.03
N LEU A 336 7.25 -13.73 21.71
CA LEU A 336 6.13 -13.42 20.84
C LEU A 336 4.87 -14.13 21.34
N ASN A 337 3.90 -13.38 21.87
CA ASN A 337 2.56 -13.89 22.04
C ASN A 337 1.74 -13.47 20.80
N PRO A 338 1.45 -14.39 19.86
CA PRO A 338 0.67 -14.11 18.67
C PRO A 338 -0.83 -13.91 18.95
N SER A 339 -1.25 -13.89 20.23
CA SER A 339 -2.64 -13.65 20.60
C SER A 339 -3.16 -12.33 20.00
N THR A 340 -4.30 -12.42 19.33
CA THR A 340 -5.03 -11.25 18.84
C THR A 340 -5.55 -10.46 20.03
N ASN A 341 -5.21 -9.17 20.08
CA ASN A 341 -5.56 -8.29 21.20
C ASN A 341 -6.92 -7.60 21.03
N ALA A 342 -7.33 -7.38 19.79
CA ALA A 342 -8.62 -6.80 19.42
C ALA A 342 -8.90 -7.06 17.94
N LYS A 343 -10.18 -7.17 17.60
CA LYS A 343 -10.70 -7.16 16.23
C LYS A 343 -11.35 -5.81 15.97
N VAL A 344 -10.90 -5.11 14.93
CA VAL A 344 -11.41 -3.79 14.53
C VAL A 344 -11.98 -3.88 13.12
N GLN A 345 -13.22 -3.48 12.92
CA GLN A 345 -13.78 -3.21 11.59
C GLN A 345 -13.63 -1.73 11.28
N ILE A 346 -12.90 -1.40 10.21
CA ILE A 346 -12.55 -0.02 9.88
C ILE A 346 -12.49 0.16 8.36
N TYR A 347 -12.99 1.30 7.91
CA TYR A 347 -12.79 1.84 6.57
C TYR A 347 -11.51 2.68 6.57
N LEU A 348 -10.60 2.48 5.62
CA LEU A 348 -9.37 3.26 5.49
C LEU A 348 -9.23 3.89 4.09
N TRP A 349 -8.66 5.09 4.06
CA TRP A 349 -8.43 5.85 2.83
C TRP A 349 -7.20 6.73 2.96
N LEU A 350 -6.32 6.73 1.95
CA LEU A 350 -5.20 7.66 1.82
C LEU A 350 -5.23 8.27 0.42
N GLY A 351 -5.06 9.57 0.26
CA GLY A 351 -4.98 10.19 -1.06
C GLY A 351 -4.54 11.64 -1.02
N ILE A 352 -4.41 12.27 -2.19
CA ILE A 352 -4.17 13.73 -2.27
C ILE A 352 -5.39 14.44 -1.68
N GLY A 353 -5.16 15.51 -0.91
CA GLY A 353 -6.22 16.29 -0.27
C GLY A 353 -7.27 16.86 -1.24
N GLU A 354 -6.89 17.10 -2.49
CA GLU A 354 -7.81 17.51 -3.58
C GLU A 354 -8.93 16.47 -3.83
N TYR A 355 -8.68 15.19 -3.51
CA TYR A 355 -9.65 14.11 -3.65
C TYR A 355 -10.43 13.81 -2.35
N GLU A 356 -10.37 14.68 -1.33
CA GLU A 356 -11.11 14.55 -0.07
C GLU A 356 -12.61 14.21 -0.25
N PRO A 357 -13.36 14.78 -1.23
CA PRO A 357 -14.74 14.37 -1.47
C PRO A 357 -14.93 12.90 -1.84
N SER A 358 -13.90 12.26 -2.41
CA SER A 358 -13.96 10.84 -2.83
C SER A 358 -13.97 9.87 -1.64
N ILE A 359 -13.61 10.32 -0.43
CA ILE A 359 -13.68 9.50 0.80
C ILE A 359 -15.08 8.92 0.97
N PHE A 360 -16.10 9.74 0.74
CA PHE A 360 -17.48 9.40 1.06
C PHE A 360 -18.23 8.71 -0.09
N LYS A 361 -17.70 8.76 -1.31
CA LYS A 361 -18.26 8.04 -2.48
C LYS A 361 -18.23 6.51 -2.29
N TYR A 362 -17.27 6.00 -1.53
CA TYR A 362 -17.05 4.56 -1.34
C TYR A 362 -17.34 4.08 0.08
N LEU A 363 -17.77 4.96 0.98
CA LEU A 363 -18.33 4.53 2.26
C LEU A 363 -19.63 3.74 1.98
N PRO A 364 -19.88 2.60 2.65
CA PRO A 364 -21.18 1.96 2.66
C PRO A 364 -22.30 2.99 2.84
N GLY A 365 -23.42 2.83 2.12
CA GLY A 365 -24.53 3.77 2.22
C GLY A 365 -25.10 3.88 3.63
N GLY A 366 -25.80 4.98 3.92
CA GLY A 366 -26.44 5.23 5.22
C GLY A 366 -25.68 6.15 6.15
N PHE A 367 -24.68 6.91 5.70
CA PHE A 367 -24.03 7.95 6.51
C PHE A 367 -24.57 9.34 6.20
N ASP A 368 -24.68 10.17 7.23
CA ASP A 368 -24.79 11.61 7.06
C ASP A 368 -23.47 12.17 6.52
N MET A 369 -23.57 12.87 5.39
CA MET A 369 -22.41 13.49 4.75
C MET A 369 -21.97 14.71 5.57
N PRO A 370 -20.74 14.73 6.12
CA PRO A 370 -20.24 15.92 6.78
C PRO A 370 -19.96 17.03 5.75
N PRO A 371 -19.96 18.30 6.19
CA PRO A 371 -19.50 19.39 5.33
C PRO A 371 -18.03 19.19 4.97
N LEU A 372 -17.65 19.64 3.76
CA LEU A 372 -16.29 19.58 3.24
C LEU A 372 -15.71 20.99 3.05
N PRO A 373 -14.40 21.21 3.28
CA PRO A 373 -13.43 20.24 3.82
C PRO A 373 -13.76 19.85 5.27
N LEU A 374 -13.30 18.66 5.70
CA LEU A 374 -13.56 18.15 7.03
C LEU A 374 -13.02 19.10 8.10
N ASP A 375 -13.89 19.47 9.03
CA ASP A 375 -13.54 20.23 10.22
C ASP A 375 -12.56 19.41 11.08
N PRO A 376 -11.35 19.91 11.40
CA PRO A 376 -10.40 19.24 12.28
C PRO A 376 -10.95 18.78 13.64
N GLN A 377 -12.05 19.39 14.11
CA GLN A 377 -12.74 19.02 15.34
C GLN A 377 -13.76 17.87 15.18
N LEU A 378 -14.10 17.47 13.94
CA LEU A 378 -15.05 16.40 13.68
C LEU A 378 -14.48 15.05 14.15
N LYS A 379 -15.17 14.42 15.11
CA LYS A 379 -14.76 13.13 15.71
C LYS A 379 -15.63 11.94 15.34
N PHE A 380 -16.80 12.17 14.76
CA PHE A 380 -17.74 11.12 14.41
C PHE A 380 -18.56 11.49 13.18
N ILE A 381 -18.98 10.46 12.45
CA ILE A 381 -20.04 10.55 11.44
C ILE A 381 -21.23 9.70 11.89
N ARG A 382 -22.44 10.13 11.57
CA ARG A 382 -23.65 9.42 11.95
C ARG A 382 -24.00 8.39 10.87
N TYR A 383 -24.25 7.16 11.31
CA TYR A 383 -24.83 6.09 10.53
C TYR A 383 -26.33 6.02 10.83
N ASN A 384 -27.14 6.00 9.78
CA ASN A 384 -28.60 5.99 9.79
C ASN A 384 -29.19 4.64 9.37
N GLY A 385 -28.33 3.66 9.06
CA GLY A 385 -28.71 2.33 8.59
C GLY A 385 -28.88 1.31 9.70
#